data_AF-A0A2D8Q6M4-F1
#
_entry.id   AF-A0A2D8Q6M4-F1
#
_cell.length_a   1.000
_cell.length_b   1.000
_cell.length_c   1.000
_cell.angle_alpha   90.00
_cell.angle_beta   90.00
_cell.angle_gamma   90.00
#
_symmetry.space_group_name_H-M   'P 1'
#
loop_
_entity.id
_entity.type
_entity.pdbx_description
1 polymer ?
#
loop_
_entity_poly.entity_id
_entity_poly.type
_entity_poly.pdbx_seq_one_letter_code
_entity_poly.pdbx_strand_id
1 'polypeptide(L)'
;MVGQDGVFLLISFFAGRAAQAETVIAAAMDQGVRRIVWNATGPILPFDTGNPSIDMRRGILAALEASGISFVALQPTVYMENFLIPAIAQEVATADVLAYPMPEAVRCQWISHLDAASYAVAAFADPDLETLVIEIAGPEKLSGSEIAERFGRALGRQITFRPMPPEEFARAISFDGNEEAIIGYYRGIFESPDMMTTHVDHEAALARLPIRPVSIQDFATIHRDLLTAG
;
A
#
# COMPACT_ATOMS: atom_id res chain seq x y z
N MET A 1 -18.41 8.95 -18.15
CA MET A 1 -17.69 9.99 -17.38
C MET A 1 -18.05 11.39 -17.88
N VAL A 2 -19.31 11.66 -18.20
CA VAL A 2 -19.71 12.99 -18.73
C VAL A 2 -19.55 14.05 -17.63
N GLY A 3 -18.79 15.11 -17.90
CA GLY A 3 -18.62 16.26 -17.00
C GLY A 3 -17.60 16.09 -15.87
N GLN A 4 -16.77 15.05 -15.89
CA GLN A 4 -15.70 14.85 -14.90
C GLN A 4 -14.37 15.42 -15.38
N ASP A 5 -13.70 16.20 -14.53
CA ASP A 5 -12.39 16.78 -14.83
C ASP A 5 -11.22 15.79 -14.64
N GLY A 6 -11.40 14.81 -13.74
CA GLY A 6 -10.37 13.84 -13.41
C GLY A 6 -10.97 12.51 -12.94
N VAL A 7 -10.16 11.45 -12.98
CA VAL A 7 -10.55 10.09 -12.58
C VAL A 7 -9.53 9.53 -11.61
N PHE A 8 -9.98 9.09 -10.43
CA PHE A 8 -9.17 8.27 -9.54
C PHE A 8 -9.32 6.81 -9.95
N LEU A 9 -8.19 6.14 -10.23
CA LEU A 9 -8.15 4.74 -10.63
C LEU A 9 -7.52 3.90 -9.51
N LEU A 10 -8.21 2.82 -9.14
CA LEU A 10 -7.71 1.79 -8.24
C LEU A 10 -8.18 0.44 -8.77
N ILE A 11 -7.24 -0.49 -8.96
CA ILE A 11 -7.52 -1.87 -9.34
C ILE A 11 -7.16 -2.75 -8.15
N SER A 12 -8.08 -3.63 -7.74
CA SER A 12 -7.84 -4.55 -6.61
C SER A 12 -6.62 -5.43 -6.90
N PHE A 13 -5.74 -5.58 -5.91
CA PHE A 13 -4.56 -6.44 -6.05
C PHE A 13 -4.92 -7.92 -6.25
N PHE A 14 -5.96 -8.41 -5.56
CA PHE A 14 -6.34 -9.83 -5.60
C PHE A 14 -7.39 -10.16 -6.66
N ALA A 15 -8.37 -9.29 -6.86
CA ALA A 15 -9.50 -9.55 -7.75
C ALA A 15 -9.44 -8.75 -9.06
N GLY A 16 -8.50 -7.81 -9.17
CA GLY A 16 -8.41 -6.89 -10.28
C GLY A 16 -7.83 -7.51 -11.55
N ARG A 17 -8.18 -6.92 -12.69
CA ARG A 17 -7.70 -7.33 -14.01
C ARG A 17 -7.26 -6.10 -14.80
N ALA A 18 -6.18 -6.22 -15.57
CA ALA A 18 -5.70 -5.16 -16.46
C ALA A 18 -6.81 -4.58 -17.35
N ALA A 19 -7.68 -5.44 -17.90
CA ALA A 19 -8.81 -5.04 -18.73
C ALA A 19 -9.78 -4.04 -18.07
N GLN A 20 -9.89 -4.04 -16.73
CA GLN A 20 -10.70 -3.05 -16.01
C GLN A 20 -10.08 -1.65 -16.11
N ALA A 21 -8.76 -1.55 -15.93
CA ALA A 21 -8.04 -0.29 -16.11
C ALA A 21 -8.11 0.19 -17.56
N GLU A 22 -7.89 -0.71 -18.53
CA GLU A 22 -7.99 -0.38 -19.96
C GLU A 22 -9.37 0.18 -20.32
N THR A 23 -10.44 -0.43 -19.78
CA THR A 23 -11.82 0.06 -19.97
C THR A 23 -12.00 1.47 -19.43
N VAL A 24 -11.47 1.76 -18.24
CA VAL A 24 -11.53 3.10 -17.65
C VAL A 24 -10.73 4.10 -18.46
N ILE A 25 -9.52 3.74 -18.89
CA ILE A 25 -8.64 4.61 -19.68
C ILE A 25 -9.29 4.94 -21.02
N ALA A 26 -9.80 3.95 -21.75
CA ALA A 26 -10.49 4.17 -23.02
C ALA A 26 -11.71 5.10 -22.87
N ALA A 27 -12.53 4.86 -21.85
CA ALA A 27 -13.68 5.71 -21.58
C ALA A 27 -13.28 7.12 -21.11
N ALA A 28 -12.12 7.30 -20.47
CA ALA A 28 -11.59 8.61 -20.08
C ALA A 28 -11.12 9.40 -21.31
N MET A 29 -10.48 8.72 -22.28
CA MET A 29 -10.11 9.28 -23.57
C MET A 29 -11.35 9.77 -24.33
N ASP A 30 -12.36 8.92 -24.47
CA ASP A 30 -13.61 9.24 -25.20
C ASP A 30 -14.39 10.41 -24.60
N GLN A 31 -14.16 10.73 -23.33
CA GLN A 31 -14.88 11.77 -22.61
C GLN A 31 -14.03 13.02 -22.35
N GLY A 32 -12.78 13.05 -22.83
CA GLY A 32 -11.88 14.20 -22.68
C GLY A 32 -11.50 14.49 -21.23
N VAL A 33 -11.39 13.45 -20.38
CA VAL A 33 -10.89 13.60 -19.01
C VAL A 33 -9.48 14.18 -19.04
N ARG A 34 -9.20 15.17 -18.17
CA ARG A 34 -7.93 15.89 -18.20
C ARG A 34 -6.82 15.18 -17.44
N ARG A 35 -7.17 14.48 -16.35
CA ARG A 35 -6.19 13.76 -15.52
C ARG A 35 -6.69 12.43 -14.97
N ILE A 36 -5.81 11.42 -14.96
CA ILE A 36 -6.00 10.19 -14.19
C ILE A 36 -5.01 10.14 -13.04
N VAL A 37 -5.48 9.97 -11.81
CA VAL A 37 -4.61 9.65 -10.66
C VAL A 37 -4.80 8.18 -10.33
N TRP A 38 -3.77 7.38 -10.54
CA TRP A 38 -3.81 5.94 -10.37
C TRP A 38 -3.04 5.54 -9.11
N ASN A 39 -3.70 4.83 -8.19
CA ASN A 39 -3.03 4.10 -7.13
C ASN A 39 -2.68 2.68 -7.63
N ALA A 40 -1.39 2.44 -7.83
CA ALA A 40 -0.85 1.20 -8.38
C ALA A 40 -0.85 0.02 -7.38
N THR A 41 -1.23 0.24 -6.11
CA THR A 41 -1.27 -0.75 -5.02
C THR A 41 0.08 -1.39 -4.68
N GLY A 42 1.18 -0.79 -5.11
CA GLY A 42 2.53 -1.32 -4.93
C GLY A 42 3.49 -0.80 -6.01
N PRO A 43 4.76 -1.25 -5.99
CA PRO A 43 5.74 -0.90 -7.01
C PRO A 43 5.39 -1.48 -8.38
N ILE A 44 5.76 -0.75 -9.43
CA ILE A 44 5.74 -1.14 -10.83
C ILE A 44 7.15 -1.59 -11.18
N LEU A 45 7.37 -2.91 -11.16
CA LEU A 45 8.69 -3.47 -11.40
C LEU A 45 9.04 -3.42 -12.91
N PRO A 46 10.32 -3.26 -13.29
CA PRO A 46 10.72 -3.17 -14.69
C PRO A 46 10.84 -4.54 -15.39
N PHE A 47 10.48 -5.63 -14.70
CA PHE A 47 10.56 -7.01 -15.19
C PHE A 47 9.33 -7.82 -14.76
N ASP A 48 9.09 -8.95 -15.44
CA ASP A 48 8.05 -9.90 -15.04
C ASP A 48 8.49 -10.70 -13.82
N THR A 49 7.65 -10.70 -12.80
CA THR A 49 7.83 -11.47 -11.58
C THR A 49 7.24 -12.88 -11.68
N GLY A 50 6.38 -13.12 -12.68
CA GLY A 50 5.56 -14.33 -12.77
C GLY A 50 4.31 -14.27 -11.90
N ASN A 51 4.08 -13.18 -11.16
CA ASN A 51 2.85 -12.92 -10.44
C ASN A 51 1.94 -11.99 -11.27
N PRO A 52 0.82 -12.48 -11.82
CA PRO A 52 -0.07 -11.68 -12.66
C PRO A 52 -0.57 -10.38 -12.00
N SER A 53 -0.73 -10.37 -10.67
CA SER A 53 -1.20 -9.19 -9.93
C SER A 53 -0.15 -8.07 -9.87
N ILE A 54 1.13 -8.43 -9.90
CA ILE A 54 2.24 -7.46 -9.94
C ILE A 54 2.49 -7.05 -11.40
N ASP A 55 2.57 -8.04 -12.29
CA ASP A 55 2.98 -7.85 -13.67
C ASP A 55 1.96 -7.02 -14.47
N MET A 56 0.67 -7.09 -14.13
CA MET A 56 -0.37 -6.28 -14.79
C MET A 56 -0.15 -4.77 -14.68
N ARG A 57 0.55 -4.30 -13.64
CA ARG A 57 0.81 -2.87 -13.43
C ARG A 57 1.61 -2.25 -14.57
N ARG A 58 2.55 -3.01 -15.16
CA ARG A 58 3.31 -2.53 -16.33
C ARG A 58 2.40 -2.29 -17.53
N GLY A 59 1.43 -3.18 -17.75
CA GLY A 59 0.44 -3.03 -18.82
C GLY A 59 -0.47 -1.81 -18.61
N ILE A 60 -0.91 -1.57 -17.36
CA ILE A 60 -1.70 -0.40 -17.00
C ILE A 60 -0.90 0.90 -17.22
N LEU A 61 0.37 0.92 -16.79
CA LEU A 61 1.25 2.07 -17.02
C LEU A 61 1.42 2.36 -18.52
N ALA A 62 1.71 1.34 -19.32
CA ALA A 62 1.84 1.48 -20.77
C ALA A 62 0.55 1.99 -21.43
N ALA A 63 -0.61 1.54 -20.96
CA ALA A 63 -1.91 2.03 -21.45
C ALA A 63 -2.15 3.51 -21.08
N LEU A 64 -1.75 3.95 -19.88
CA LEU A 64 -1.80 5.35 -19.49
C LEU A 64 -0.87 6.21 -20.36
N GLU A 65 0.37 5.77 -20.57
CA GLU A 65 1.34 6.45 -21.43
C GLU A 65 0.84 6.57 -22.88
N ALA A 66 0.26 5.50 -23.42
CA ALA A 66 -0.30 5.49 -24.77
C ALA A 66 -1.58 6.33 -24.93
N SER A 67 -2.31 6.60 -23.84
CA SER A 67 -3.58 7.34 -23.87
C SER A 67 -3.42 8.82 -24.21
N GLY A 68 -2.24 9.39 -23.93
CA GLY A 68 -1.99 10.84 -24.02
C GLY A 68 -2.68 11.68 -22.94
N ILE A 69 -3.40 11.06 -21.99
CA ILE A 69 -4.00 11.73 -20.83
C ILE A 69 -2.89 12.06 -19.82
N SER A 70 -2.91 13.24 -19.20
CA SER A 70 -2.03 13.53 -18.05
C SER A 70 -2.32 12.55 -16.92
N PHE A 71 -1.31 11.98 -16.28
CA PHE A 71 -1.55 11.05 -15.19
C PHE A 71 -0.53 11.14 -14.06
N VAL A 72 -0.97 10.72 -12.87
CA VAL A 72 -0.09 10.50 -11.73
C VAL A 72 -0.25 9.05 -11.28
N ALA A 73 0.81 8.25 -11.42
CA ALA A 73 0.87 6.88 -10.92
C ALA A 73 1.56 6.87 -9.55
N LEU A 74 0.76 6.67 -8.51
CA LEU A 74 1.20 6.53 -7.12
C LEU A 74 1.52 5.07 -6.85
N GLN A 75 2.75 4.79 -6.42
CA GLN A 75 3.24 3.46 -6.05
C GLN A 75 3.40 3.40 -4.53
N PRO A 76 2.32 3.12 -3.78
CA PRO A 76 2.40 3.02 -2.33
C PRO A 76 3.22 1.80 -1.92
N THR A 77 3.88 1.94 -0.78
CA THR A 77 4.48 0.85 0.00
C THR A 77 3.39 0.06 0.74
N VAL A 78 3.72 -0.63 1.82
CA VAL A 78 2.77 -1.50 2.54
C VAL A 78 1.88 -0.67 3.47
N TYR A 79 0.59 -0.99 3.48
CA TYR A 79 -0.41 -0.23 4.22
C TYR A 79 -0.39 -0.52 5.73
N MET A 80 -0.39 0.53 6.55
CA MET A 80 -0.53 0.44 8.01
C MET A 80 -1.83 -0.27 8.42
N GLU A 81 -2.86 -0.17 7.60
CA GLU A 81 -4.17 -0.79 7.87
C GLU A 81 -4.14 -2.31 7.85
N ASN A 82 -3.07 -2.92 7.34
CA ASN A 82 -2.86 -4.36 7.50
C ASN A 82 -2.72 -4.75 8.98
N PHE A 83 -2.28 -3.85 9.87
CA PHE A 83 -2.26 -4.09 11.32
C PHE A 83 -3.65 -4.07 11.97
N LEU A 84 -4.66 -3.58 11.26
CA LEU A 84 -6.06 -3.57 11.71
C LEU A 84 -6.84 -4.78 11.22
N ILE A 85 -6.20 -5.69 10.46
CA ILE A 85 -6.81 -6.96 10.11
C ILE A 85 -7.23 -7.67 11.41
N PRO A 86 -8.48 -8.16 11.54
CA PRO A 86 -9.02 -8.60 12.82
C PRO A 86 -8.14 -9.58 13.59
N ALA A 87 -7.52 -10.56 12.90
CA ALA A 87 -6.64 -11.53 13.54
C ALA A 87 -5.37 -10.88 14.13
N ILE A 88 -4.79 -9.88 13.45
CA ILE A 88 -3.60 -9.17 13.91
C ILE A 88 -3.96 -8.22 15.05
N ALA A 89 -5.00 -7.41 14.86
CA ALA A 89 -5.46 -6.46 15.86
C ALA A 89 -5.87 -7.17 17.17
N GLN A 90 -6.47 -8.36 17.08
CA GLN A 90 -6.84 -9.17 18.23
C GLN A 90 -5.62 -9.67 19.03
N GLU A 91 -4.53 -10.08 18.37
CA GLU A 91 -3.28 -10.44 19.07
C GLU A 91 -2.68 -9.23 19.80
N VAL A 92 -2.71 -8.04 19.19
CA VAL A 92 -2.29 -6.81 19.86
C VAL A 92 -3.17 -6.52 21.07
N ALA A 93 -4.49 -6.66 20.91
CA ALA A 93 -5.46 -6.37 21.96
C ALA A 93 -5.31 -7.27 23.18
N THR A 94 -5.20 -8.58 22.95
CA THR A 94 -5.37 -9.62 23.98
C THR A 94 -4.08 -10.29 24.44
N ALA A 95 -3.00 -10.22 23.64
CA ALA A 95 -1.76 -10.94 23.91
C ALA A 95 -0.53 -10.03 23.91
N ASP A 96 -0.68 -8.73 23.68
CA ASP A 96 0.43 -7.77 23.57
C ASP A 96 1.46 -8.16 22.49
N VAL A 97 0.98 -8.82 21.42
CA VAL A 97 1.78 -9.31 20.30
C VAL A 97 1.30 -8.66 19.00
N LEU A 98 2.22 -7.98 18.32
CA LEU A 98 2.05 -7.57 16.93
C LEU A 98 2.62 -8.68 16.04
N ALA A 99 1.74 -9.53 15.50
CA ALA A 99 2.13 -10.59 14.58
C ALA A 99 1.87 -10.20 13.12
N TYR A 100 2.88 -10.35 12.26
CA TYR A 100 2.75 -10.08 10.82
C TYR A 100 3.64 -11.04 10.01
N PRO A 101 3.26 -11.45 8.79
CA PRO A 101 4.02 -12.41 7.99
C PRO A 101 5.29 -11.84 7.36
N MET A 102 6.21 -11.33 8.18
CA MET A 102 7.53 -10.87 7.75
C MET A 102 8.59 -11.25 8.79
N PRO A 103 9.84 -11.54 8.36
CA PRO A 103 10.95 -11.72 9.29
C PRO A 103 11.42 -10.38 9.87
N GLU A 104 12.08 -10.42 11.03
CA GLU A 104 12.62 -9.22 11.69
C GLU A 104 13.64 -8.45 10.83
N ALA A 105 14.27 -9.12 9.85
CA ALA A 105 15.21 -8.51 8.92
C ALA A 105 14.58 -7.49 7.96
N VAL A 106 13.26 -7.53 7.74
CA VAL A 106 12.57 -6.55 6.88
C VAL A 106 12.62 -5.17 7.53
N ARG A 107 12.96 -4.14 6.74
CA ARG A 107 12.81 -2.73 7.15
C ARG A 107 11.94 -1.98 6.16
N CYS A 108 10.70 -1.70 6.53
CA CYS A 108 9.67 -1.18 5.64
C CYS A 108 9.19 0.21 6.10
N GLN A 109 8.95 1.09 5.15
CA GLN A 109 8.23 2.35 5.34
C GLN A 109 6.76 2.07 5.11
N TRP A 110 5.99 1.97 6.18
CA TRP A 110 4.56 1.69 6.11
C TRP A 110 3.79 2.98 5.88
N ILE A 111 2.81 2.99 4.99
CA ILE A 111 1.99 4.16 4.65
C ILE A 111 0.54 3.96 5.08
N SER A 112 -0.16 4.99 5.57
CA SER A 112 -1.61 4.89 5.76
C SER A 112 -2.33 5.03 4.40
N HIS A 113 -3.45 4.33 4.21
CA HIS A 113 -4.31 4.57 3.05
C HIS A 113 -4.85 6.01 3.02
N LEU A 114 -4.93 6.70 4.18
CA LEU A 114 -5.33 8.11 4.25
C LEU A 114 -4.23 9.04 3.72
N ASP A 115 -2.96 8.68 3.93
CA ASP A 115 -1.83 9.38 3.31
C ASP A 115 -1.82 9.14 1.80
N ALA A 116 -2.05 7.91 1.36
CA ALA A 116 -2.18 7.60 -0.07
C ALA A 116 -3.35 8.36 -0.72
N ALA A 117 -4.48 8.50 -0.02
CA ALA A 117 -5.60 9.34 -0.47
C ALA A 117 -5.22 10.82 -0.51
N SER A 118 -4.45 11.31 0.47
CA SER A 118 -3.97 12.69 0.50
C SER A 118 -3.01 12.99 -0.66
N TYR A 119 -2.14 12.05 -1.02
CA TYR A 119 -1.31 12.14 -2.23
C TYR A 119 -2.17 12.25 -3.49
N ALA A 120 -3.25 11.45 -3.58
CA ALA A 120 -4.15 11.52 -4.72
C ALA A 120 -4.88 12.87 -4.80
N VAL A 121 -5.32 13.43 -3.66
CA VAL A 121 -5.91 14.77 -3.60
C VAL A 121 -4.90 15.83 -4.03
N ALA A 122 -3.66 15.77 -3.55
CA ALA A 122 -2.59 16.70 -3.94
C ALA A 122 -2.34 16.67 -5.45
N ALA A 123 -2.34 15.48 -6.06
CA ALA A 123 -2.18 15.30 -7.51
C ALA A 123 -3.33 15.88 -8.34
N PHE A 124 -4.56 15.90 -7.80
CA PHE A 124 -5.69 16.57 -8.45
C PHE A 124 -5.70 18.09 -8.21
N ALA A 125 -5.18 18.55 -7.08
CA ALA A 125 -5.22 19.96 -6.67
C ALA A 125 -4.24 20.84 -7.46
N ASP A 126 -3.16 20.27 -8.00
CA ASP A 126 -2.19 20.99 -8.83
C ASP A 126 -2.52 20.81 -10.33
N PRO A 127 -3.21 21.76 -11.00
CA PRO A 127 -3.58 21.62 -12.40
C PRO A 127 -2.36 21.58 -13.33
N ASP A 128 -1.22 22.14 -12.93
CA ASP A 128 0.00 22.24 -13.73
C ASP A 128 0.97 21.08 -13.50
N LEU A 129 0.61 20.15 -12.60
CA LEU A 129 1.39 18.96 -12.34
C LEU A 129 1.58 18.13 -13.63
N GLU A 130 2.84 17.97 -14.01
CA GLU A 130 3.26 17.11 -15.11
C GLU A 130 2.91 15.64 -14.83
N THR A 131 2.89 14.82 -15.88
CA THR A 131 2.77 13.38 -15.71
C THR A 131 3.88 12.86 -14.78
N LEU A 132 3.49 12.07 -13.78
CA LEU A 132 4.37 11.67 -12.69
C LEU A 132 4.17 10.20 -12.36
N VAL A 133 5.28 9.46 -12.25
CA VAL A 133 5.31 8.11 -11.69
C VAL A 133 6.17 8.18 -10.44
N ILE A 134 5.60 7.89 -9.28
CA ILE A 134 6.24 8.20 -8.00
C ILE A 134 5.96 7.11 -6.95
N GLU A 135 7.00 6.72 -6.23
CA GLU A 135 6.87 5.90 -5.03
C GLU A 135 6.46 6.77 -3.84
N ILE A 136 5.48 6.30 -3.06
CA ILE A 136 5.00 6.99 -1.86
C ILE A 136 5.07 6.05 -0.66
N ALA A 137 5.49 6.59 0.47
CA ALA A 137 5.64 5.83 1.70
C ALA A 137 5.27 6.66 2.92
N GLY A 138 5.18 6.01 4.08
CA GLY A 138 5.16 6.74 5.35
C GLY A 138 6.56 7.18 5.78
N PRO A 139 6.63 7.92 6.90
CA PRO A 139 7.82 8.68 7.27
C PRO A 139 8.93 7.85 7.93
N GLU A 140 8.62 6.64 8.39
CA GLU A 140 9.53 5.83 9.22
C GLU A 140 9.90 4.51 8.54
N LYS A 141 11.20 4.22 8.40
CA LYS A 141 11.71 2.91 7.93
C LYS A 141 12.00 1.99 9.11
N LEU A 142 11.06 1.09 9.43
CA LEU A 142 11.07 0.33 10.67
C LEU A 142 11.13 -1.19 10.45
N SER A 143 11.76 -1.90 11.40
CA SER A 143 11.60 -3.35 11.57
C SER A 143 10.32 -3.69 12.34
N GLY A 144 9.95 -4.98 12.36
CA GLY A 144 8.80 -5.45 13.12
C GLY A 144 8.86 -5.06 14.60
N SER A 145 10.01 -5.28 15.25
CA SER A 145 10.21 -4.92 16.66
C SER A 145 10.10 -3.41 16.92
N GLU A 146 10.57 -2.57 15.99
CA GLU A 146 10.45 -1.12 16.13
C GLU A 146 9.00 -0.64 15.94
N ILE A 147 8.23 -1.28 15.05
CA ILE A 147 6.78 -1.01 14.91
C ILE A 147 6.06 -1.39 16.20
N ALA A 148 6.35 -2.57 16.77
CA ALA A 148 5.80 -2.99 18.05
C ALA A 148 6.14 -1.99 19.17
N GLU A 149 7.36 -1.43 19.19
CA GLU A 149 7.73 -0.38 20.14
C GLU A 149 6.84 0.88 20.01
N ARG A 150 6.56 1.33 18.77
CA ARG A 150 5.67 2.48 18.49
C ARG A 150 4.24 2.19 18.94
N PHE A 151 3.74 0.99 18.68
CA PHE A 151 2.44 0.54 19.20
C PHE A 151 2.42 0.55 20.73
N GLY A 152 3.48 0.06 21.38
CA GLY A 152 3.57 0.07 22.84
C GLY A 152 3.54 1.47 23.46
N ARG A 153 4.24 2.43 22.84
CA ARG A 153 4.17 3.87 23.21
C ARG A 153 2.76 4.42 23.05
N ALA A 154 2.09 4.11 21.95
CA ALA A 154 0.72 4.57 21.67
C ALA A 154 -0.32 3.97 22.62
N LEU A 155 -0.16 2.70 23.00
CA LEU A 155 -1.13 1.96 23.84
C LEU A 155 -0.80 2.02 25.35
N GLY A 156 0.38 2.50 25.72
CA GLY A 156 0.81 2.62 27.12
C GLY A 156 1.18 1.29 27.78
N ARG A 157 1.55 0.27 26.98
CA ARG A 157 1.93 -1.06 27.44
C ARG A 157 3.02 -1.66 26.55
N GLN A 158 3.72 -2.69 27.01
CA GLN A 158 4.73 -3.35 26.20
C GLN A 158 4.05 -4.17 25.09
N ILE A 159 4.41 -3.94 23.84
CA ILE A 159 4.00 -4.77 22.70
C ILE A 159 5.25 -5.41 22.11
N THR A 160 5.15 -6.68 21.74
CA THR A 160 6.27 -7.44 21.13
C THR A 160 5.95 -7.84 19.71
N PHE A 161 6.96 -7.88 18.85
CA PHE A 161 6.79 -8.37 17.49
C PHE A 161 7.02 -9.88 17.42
N ARG A 162 6.19 -10.55 16.62
CA ARG A 162 6.35 -11.96 16.27
C ARG A 162 6.26 -12.15 14.75
N PRO A 163 7.30 -12.69 14.10
CA PRO A 163 7.18 -13.15 12.72
C PRO A 163 6.09 -14.23 12.62
N MET A 164 5.02 -13.94 11.88
CA MET A 164 3.92 -14.88 11.66
C MET A 164 4.27 -15.80 10.48
N PRO A 165 4.18 -17.13 10.60
CA PRO A 165 4.33 -18.02 9.47
C PRO A 165 3.30 -17.69 8.35
N PRO A 166 3.69 -17.71 7.06
CA PRO A 166 2.78 -17.45 5.95
C PRO A 166 1.50 -18.30 5.97
N GLU A 167 1.62 -19.57 6.36
CA GLU A 167 0.50 -20.51 6.47
C GLU A 167 -0.45 -20.16 7.63
N GLU A 168 0.06 -19.52 8.68
CA GLU A 168 -0.76 -19.01 9.78
C GLU A 168 -1.55 -17.79 9.31
N PHE A 169 -0.90 -16.85 8.62
CA PHE A 169 -1.54 -15.67 8.06
C PHE A 169 -2.65 -16.03 7.05
N ALA A 170 -2.38 -16.99 6.15
CA ALA A 170 -3.34 -17.47 5.17
C ALA A 170 -4.56 -18.18 5.78
N ARG A 171 -4.44 -18.74 6.99
CA ARG A 171 -5.59 -19.29 7.73
C ARG A 171 -6.37 -18.24 8.49
N ALA A 172 -5.71 -17.16 8.90
CA ALA A 172 -6.30 -16.09 9.69
C ALA A 172 -7.20 -15.15 8.87
N ILE A 173 -7.03 -15.14 7.54
CA ILE A 173 -7.70 -14.21 6.62
C ILE A 173 -8.19 -15.01 5.41
N SER A 174 -9.42 -14.75 4.96
CA SER A 174 -9.91 -15.30 3.70
C SER A 174 -9.35 -14.51 2.52
N PHE A 175 -8.80 -15.19 1.52
CA PHE A 175 -8.27 -14.58 0.30
C PHE A 175 -9.08 -14.98 -0.94
N ASP A 176 -10.37 -15.31 -0.74
CA ASP A 176 -11.29 -15.72 -1.81
C ASP A 176 -10.71 -16.81 -2.74
N GLY A 177 -9.97 -17.78 -2.18
CA GLY A 177 -9.37 -18.89 -2.92
C GLY A 177 -7.93 -18.63 -3.42
N ASN A 178 -7.30 -17.52 -3.04
CA ASN A 178 -5.92 -17.17 -3.42
C ASN A 178 -4.87 -17.49 -2.34
N GLU A 179 -5.16 -18.39 -1.40
CA GLU A 179 -4.32 -18.67 -0.23
C GLU A 179 -2.91 -19.14 -0.61
N GLU A 180 -2.77 -20.00 -1.62
CA GLU A 180 -1.45 -20.50 -2.05
C GLU A 180 -0.55 -19.39 -2.60
N ALA A 181 -1.13 -18.43 -3.33
CA ALA A 181 -0.40 -17.28 -3.87
C ALA A 181 0.10 -16.36 -2.74
N ILE A 182 -0.73 -16.17 -1.71
CA ILE A 182 -0.36 -15.42 -0.49
C ILE A 182 0.78 -16.10 0.26
N ILE A 183 0.64 -17.42 0.49
CA ILE A 183 1.66 -18.21 1.17
C ILE A 183 2.98 -18.12 0.41
N GLY A 184 2.96 -18.30 -0.91
CA GLY A 184 4.13 -18.19 -1.77
C GLY A 184 4.78 -16.81 -1.71
N TYR A 185 3.98 -15.74 -1.78
CA TYR A 185 4.47 -14.36 -1.69
C TYR A 185 5.20 -14.08 -0.36
N TYR A 186 4.57 -14.41 0.77
CA TYR A 186 5.20 -14.18 2.07
C TYR A 186 6.36 -15.14 2.35
N ARG A 187 6.31 -16.38 1.86
CA ARG A 187 7.48 -17.29 1.92
C ARG A 187 8.68 -16.69 1.20
N GLY A 188 8.47 -16.08 0.02
CA GLY A 188 9.50 -15.32 -0.69
C GLY A 188 10.08 -14.19 0.15
N ILE A 189 9.26 -13.45 0.90
CA ILE A 189 9.74 -12.41 1.83
C ILE A 189 10.60 -12.99 2.97
N PHE A 190 10.24 -14.16 3.51
CA PHE A 190 11.06 -14.86 4.52
C PHE A 190 12.41 -15.32 3.95
N GLU A 191 12.44 -15.79 2.70
CA GLU A 191 13.65 -16.22 2.00
C GLU A 191 14.52 -15.04 1.53
N SER A 192 13.88 -13.92 1.17
CA SER A 192 14.50 -12.71 0.62
C SER A 192 13.84 -11.46 1.21
N PRO A 193 14.24 -11.01 2.42
CA PRO A 193 13.65 -9.86 3.11
C PRO A 193 13.66 -8.54 2.31
N ASP A 194 14.56 -8.43 1.33
CA ASP A 194 14.63 -7.29 0.42
C ASP A 194 13.35 -7.12 -0.43
N MET A 195 12.55 -8.17 -0.62
CA MET A 195 11.26 -8.09 -1.33
C MET A 195 10.25 -7.14 -0.68
N MET A 196 10.33 -6.92 0.64
CA MET A 196 9.44 -6.03 1.40
C MET A 196 10.17 -4.82 1.99
N THR A 197 11.51 -4.84 1.99
CA THR A 197 12.33 -3.73 2.49
C THR A 197 12.28 -2.56 1.52
N THR A 198 11.93 -1.37 2.01
CA THR A 198 11.68 -0.20 1.16
C THR A 198 12.81 0.82 1.25
N HIS A 199 13.00 1.60 0.21
CA HIS A 199 14.05 2.63 0.12
C HIS A 199 13.53 3.93 -0.49
N VAL A 200 12.26 4.25 -0.25
CA VAL A 200 11.59 5.41 -0.85
C VAL A 200 12.19 6.69 -0.27
N ASP A 201 12.62 7.60 -1.15
CA ASP A 201 13.00 8.95 -0.79
C ASP A 201 11.73 9.76 -0.44
N HIS A 202 11.33 9.66 0.82
CA HIS A 202 10.11 10.23 1.34
C HIS A 202 10.08 11.77 1.22
N GLU A 203 11.21 12.44 1.42
CA GLU A 203 11.30 13.89 1.31
C GLU A 203 11.18 14.36 -0.14
N ALA A 204 11.79 13.64 -1.09
CA ALA A 204 11.59 13.90 -2.51
C ALA A 204 10.12 13.71 -2.92
N ALA A 205 9.44 12.70 -2.35
CA ALA A 205 8.02 12.49 -2.62
C ALA A 205 7.15 13.63 -2.09
N LEU A 206 7.37 14.07 -0.85
CA LEU A 206 6.68 15.21 -0.25
C LEU A 206 6.97 16.54 -0.96
N ALA A 207 8.17 16.72 -1.50
CA ALA A 207 8.51 17.90 -2.28
C ALA A 207 7.70 18.00 -3.59
N ARG A 208 7.32 16.85 -4.17
CA ARG A 208 6.48 16.78 -5.37
C ARG A 208 5.00 16.87 -5.05
N LEU A 209 4.56 16.19 -3.99
CA LEU A 209 3.16 16.10 -3.57
C LEU A 209 3.08 16.31 -2.06
N PRO A 210 2.95 17.57 -1.59
CA PRO A 210 2.98 17.87 -0.17
C PRO A 210 1.76 17.31 0.56
N ILE A 211 2.00 16.46 1.54
CA ILE A 211 1.00 15.98 2.50
C ILE A 211 1.55 16.08 3.93
N ARG A 212 0.71 15.80 4.92
CA ARG A 212 1.14 15.59 6.31
C ARG A 212 1.03 14.10 6.65
N PRO A 213 2.11 13.34 6.57
CA PRO A 213 2.05 11.89 6.76
C PRO A 213 1.83 11.51 8.23
N VAL A 214 1.22 10.35 8.43
CA VAL A 214 0.95 9.78 9.76
C VAL A 214 2.12 8.87 10.17
N SER A 215 2.57 9.00 11.42
CA SER A 215 3.57 8.09 12.01
C SER A 215 2.91 6.77 12.47
N ILE A 216 3.69 5.71 12.67
CA ILE A 216 3.13 4.44 13.20
C ILE A 216 2.54 4.64 14.60
N GLN A 217 3.16 5.47 15.43
CA GLN A 217 2.66 5.75 16.78
C GLN A 217 1.34 6.52 16.73
N ASP A 218 1.22 7.52 15.85
CA ASP A 218 -0.02 8.28 15.69
C ASP A 218 -1.13 7.39 15.10
N PHE A 219 -0.80 6.54 14.13
CA PHE A 219 -1.72 5.54 13.58
C PHE A 219 -2.29 4.63 14.69
N ALA A 220 -1.42 4.04 15.51
CA ALA A 220 -1.85 3.20 16.63
C ALA A 220 -2.67 3.99 17.68
N THR A 221 -2.40 5.28 17.85
CA THR A 221 -3.17 6.16 18.73
C THR A 221 -4.57 6.43 18.17
N ILE A 222 -4.68 6.72 16.88
CA ILE A 222 -5.95 6.97 16.17
C ILE A 222 -6.84 5.73 16.22
N HIS A 223 -6.26 4.54 16.05
CA HIS A 223 -6.97 3.26 16.01
C HIS A 223 -6.97 2.51 17.35
N ARG A 224 -6.71 3.21 18.46
CA ARG A 224 -6.56 2.58 19.79
C ARG A 224 -7.72 1.66 20.14
N ASP A 225 -8.96 2.07 19.86
CA ASP A 225 -10.17 1.30 20.20
C ASP A 225 -10.21 -0.09 19.54
N LEU A 226 -9.57 -0.25 18.37
CA LEU A 226 -9.47 -1.54 17.67
C LEU A 226 -8.30 -2.40 18.18
N LEU A 227 -7.36 -1.79 18.91
CA LEU A 227 -6.11 -2.39 19.37
C LEU A 227 -6.09 -2.65 20.89
N THR A 228 -7.20 -2.39 21.56
CA THR A 228 -7.41 -2.67 22.98
C THR A 228 -8.57 -3.64 23.16
N ALA A 229 -8.46 -4.54 24.13
CA ALA A 229 -9.62 -5.32 24.54
C ALA A 229 -10.68 -4.38 25.13
N GLY A 230 -11.92 -4.49 24.65
CA GLY A 230 -13.07 -3.77 25.19
C GLY A 230 -13.49 -4.25 26.57
#